data_AF-A0A7J6UKG1-F1
#
_entry.id   AF-A0A7J6UKG1-F1
#
_cell.length_a   1.000
_cell.length_b   1.000
_cell.length_c   1.000
_cell.angle_alpha   90.00
_cell.angle_beta   90.00
_cell.angle_gamma   90.00
#
_symmetry.space_group_name_H-M   'P 1'
#
loop_
_entity.id
_entity.type
_entity.pdbx_description
1 polymer ?
#
loop_
_entity_poly.entity_id
_entity_poly.type
_entity_poly.pdbx_seq_one_letter_code
_entity_poly.pdbx_strand_id
1 'polypeptide(L)'
;MNIEYLKTQLPTASDEFFQYLLTLDANDVTIHAVREGDFVFPREPVLRVGGPLIVCQLLETGILNLLNFPCLVATQAARLRIAAGDSARLMEFGCRRAQGPDGALSASRYAYIGGFDATSNVKAGHAFDIPLGGTHAHAFVTSFHGLEDLDKPCRPPDTANRTTNYPTYITLQSHGLLLLSGFPCWP
;
A
#
# COMPACT_ATOMS: atom_id res chain seq x y z
N MET A 1 6.93 22.48 -6.96
CA MET A 1 8.03 22.83 -6.03
C MET A 1 7.66 24.13 -5.33
N ASN A 2 7.81 24.22 -4.00
CA ASN A 2 7.44 25.43 -3.26
C ASN A 2 8.65 26.39 -3.20
N ILE A 3 8.70 27.34 -4.14
CA ILE A 3 9.80 28.29 -4.29
C ILE A 3 9.86 29.30 -3.13
N GLU A 4 8.71 29.76 -2.64
CA GLU A 4 8.65 30.71 -1.53
C GLU A 4 9.33 30.16 -0.28
N TYR A 5 9.04 28.89 0.05
CA TYR A 5 9.71 28.21 1.15
C TYR A 5 11.23 28.09 0.92
N LEU A 6 11.68 27.72 -0.28
CA LEU A 6 13.11 27.62 -0.59
C LEU A 6 13.84 28.97 -0.45
N LYS A 7 13.21 30.09 -0.84
CA LYS A 7 13.77 31.43 -0.62
C LYS A 7 13.99 31.74 0.87
N THR A 8 13.11 31.26 1.75
CA THR A 8 13.30 31.43 3.21
C THR A 8 14.46 30.61 3.76
N GLN A 9 14.72 29.43 3.19
CA GLN A 9 15.76 28.51 3.68
C GLN A 9 17.13 28.78 3.06
N LEU A 10 17.19 29.39 1.88
CA LEU A 10 18.42 29.68 1.13
C LEU A 10 18.53 31.19 0.83
N PRO A 11 18.72 32.05 1.85
CA PRO A 11 18.72 33.51 1.68
C PRO A 11 19.93 34.04 0.90
N THR A 12 20.99 33.25 0.76
CA THR A 12 22.22 33.61 0.02
C THR A 12 22.19 33.22 -1.45
N ALA A 13 21.16 32.49 -1.90
CA ALA A 13 21.02 32.08 -3.29
C ALA A 13 20.50 33.25 -4.14
N SER A 14 20.91 33.29 -5.41
CA SER A 14 20.52 34.38 -6.31
C SER A 14 19.08 34.22 -6.80
N ASP A 15 18.44 35.34 -7.16
CA ASP A 15 17.07 35.30 -7.70
C ASP A 15 17.00 34.56 -9.04
N GLU A 16 18.07 34.59 -9.84
CA GLU A 16 18.16 33.85 -11.10
C GLU A 16 18.11 32.34 -10.87
N PHE A 17 18.68 31.83 -9.78
CA PHE A 17 18.58 30.41 -9.42
C PHE A 17 17.13 29.99 -9.18
N PHE A 18 16.35 30.80 -8.45
CA PHE A 18 14.93 30.49 -8.21
C PHE A 18 14.10 30.60 -9.49
N GLN A 19 14.41 31.53 -10.39
CA GLN A 19 13.78 31.59 -11.71
C GLN A 19 14.14 30.37 -12.56
N TYR A 20 15.40 29.94 -12.52
CA TYR A 20 15.83 28.72 -13.19
C TYR A 20 15.06 27.49 -12.70
N LEU A 21 14.88 27.34 -11.39
CA LEU A 21 14.10 26.26 -10.79
C LEU A 21 12.64 26.21 -11.27
N LEU A 22 12.04 27.37 -11.60
CA LEU A 22 10.68 27.44 -12.17
C LEU A 22 10.62 27.00 -13.64
N THR A 23 11.74 27.07 -14.35
CA THR A 23 11.84 26.67 -15.77
C THR A 23 12.16 25.19 -15.95
N LEU A 24 12.49 24.47 -14.88
CA LEU A 24 12.84 23.05 -14.96
C LEU A 24 11.65 22.20 -15.43
N ASP A 25 11.90 21.39 -16.44
CA ASP A 25 10.99 20.35 -16.91
C ASP A 25 11.71 19.00 -17.03
N ALA A 26 10.95 17.94 -17.30
CA ALA A 26 11.49 16.59 -17.48
C ALA A 26 11.45 16.14 -18.95
N ASN A 27 11.34 17.08 -19.91
CA ASN A 27 11.12 16.74 -21.33
C ASN A 27 12.33 16.05 -21.96
N ASP A 28 13.53 16.45 -21.58
CA ASP A 28 14.80 15.88 -22.08
C ASP A 28 15.28 14.67 -21.23
N VAL A 29 14.41 14.12 -20.37
CA VAL A 29 14.75 12.96 -19.54
C VAL A 29 14.39 11.67 -20.27
N THR A 30 15.36 10.78 -20.41
CA THR A 30 15.18 9.42 -20.93
C THR A 30 15.32 8.41 -19.79
N ILE A 31 14.39 7.47 -19.69
CA ILE A 31 14.40 6.41 -18.68
C ILE A 31 14.44 5.04 -19.37
N HIS A 32 15.42 4.22 -19.01
CA HIS A 32 15.48 2.81 -19.37
C HIS A 32 15.32 1.98 -18.11
N ALA A 33 14.35 1.06 -18.07
CA ALA A 33 14.09 0.23 -16.90
C ALA A 33 13.82 -1.22 -17.30
N VAL A 34 14.10 -2.14 -16.38
CA VAL A 34 13.60 -3.51 -16.48
C VAL A 34 12.07 -3.53 -16.42
N ARG A 35 11.44 -4.55 -16.99
CA ARG A 35 9.98 -4.67 -16.88
C ARG A 35 9.61 -5.10 -15.47
N GLU A 36 8.47 -4.63 -15.00
CA GLU A 36 7.95 -5.01 -13.70
C GLU A 36 7.67 -6.52 -13.65
N GLY A 37 8.16 -7.19 -12.61
CA GLY A 37 8.07 -8.65 -12.46
C GLY A 37 9.29 -9.41 -13.01
N ASP A 38 10.19 -8.75 -13.76
CA ASP A 38 11.46 -9.37 -14.16
C ASP A 38 12.39 -9.54 -12.94
N PHE A 39 13.21 -10.59 -12.96
CA PHE A 39 14.24 -10.81 -11.94
C PHE A 39 15.42 -9.88 -12.16
N VAL A 40 15.91 -9.26 -11.08
CA VAL A 40 17.13 -8.44 -11.11
C VAL A 40 18.12 -8.95 -10.08
N PHE A 41 19.40 -8.99 -10.47
CA PHE A 41 20.48 -9.47 -9.62
C PHE A 41 21.29 -8.32 -9.01
N PRO A 42 22.02 -8.59 -7.91
CA PRO A 42 22.89 -7.60 -7.31
C PRO A 42 23.92 -7.07 -8.32
N ARG A 43 24.15 -5.74 -8.28
CA ARG A 43 25.11 -5.02 -9.14
C ARG A 43 24.70 -4.91 -10.62
N GLU A 44 23.45 -5.22 -10.95
CA GLU A 44 22.88 -4.93 -12.27
C GLU A 44 21.99 -3.68 -12.21
N PRO A 45 21.97 -2.84 -13.26
CA PRO A 45 21.13 -1.66 -13.29
C PRO A 45 19.66 -2.04 -13.49
N VAL A 46 18.82 -1.78 -12.47
CA VAL A 46 17.35 -1.91 -12.56
C VAL A 46 16.76 -0.80 -13.43
N LEU A 47 17.30 0.42 -13.30
CA LEU A 47 16.82 1.62 -13.97
C LEU A 47 18.01 2.55 -14.28
N ARG A 48 18.01 3.16 -15.47
CA ARG A 48 18.96 4.17 -15.92
C ARG A 48 18.21 5.42 -16.33
N VAL A 49 18.58 6.56 -15.76
CA VAL A 49 18.07 7.90 -16.11
C VAL A 49 19.17 8.63 -16.89
N GLY A 50 18.83 9.19 -18.05
CA GLY A 50 19.68 10.09 -18.82
C GLY A 50 18.97 11.42 -19.06
N GLY A 51 19.73 12.51 -19.18
CA GLY A 51 19.19 13.85 -19.40
C GLY A 51 20.03 14.93 -18.71
N PRO A 52 19.48 16.15 -18.54
CA PRO A 52 20.13 17.24 -17.85
C PRO A 52 20.46 16.87 -16.39
N LEU A 53 21.70 17.10 -15.98
CA LEU A 53 22.24 16.66 -14.68
C LEU A 53 21.35 17.07 -13.50
N ILE A 54 20.90 18.33 -13.45
CA ILE A 54 20.09 18.83 -12.33
C ILE A 54 18.75 18.12 -12.21
N VAL A 55 18.12 17.77 -13.33
CA VAL A 55 16.82 17.11 -13.36
C VAL A 55 16.99 15.65 -12.96
N CYS A 56 17.99 14.97 -13.51
CA CYS A 56 18.31 13.60 -13.12
C CYS A 56 18.62 13.49 -11.62
N GLN A 57 19.40 14.43 -11.08
CA GLN A 57 19.74 14.49 -9.66
C GLN A 57 18.52 14.73 -8.77
N LEU A 58 17.60 15.60 -9.20
CA LEU A 58 16.37 15.88 -8.46
C LEU A 58 15.42 14.68 -8.43
N LEU A 59 15.40 13.90 -9.52
CA LEU A 59 14.57 12.70 -9.65
C LEU A 59 15.11 11.51 -8.84
N GLU A 60 16.41 11.46 -8.56
CA GLU A 60 17.09 10.33 -7.91
C GLU A 60 16.38 9.88 -6.63
N THR A 61 16.16 10.80 -5.68
CA THR A 61 15.55 10.49 -4.38
C THR A 61 14.14 9.90 -4.54
N GLY A 62 13.33 10.48 -5.43
CA GLY A 62 11.97 10.01 -5.68
C GLY A 62 11.94 8.62 -6.30
N ILE A 63 12.78 8.40 -7.31
CA ILE A 63 12.89 7.12 -8.00
C ILE A 63 13.40 6.02 -7.05
N LEU A 64 14.43 6.30 -6.25
CA LEU A 64 14.95 5.34 -5.27
C LEU A 64 13.88 4.93 -4.26
N ASN A 65 13.08 5.86 -3.76
CA ASN A 65 11.99 5.55 -2.85
C ASN A 65 10.92 4.65 -3.52
N LEU A 66 10.57 4.97 -4.77
CA LEU A 66 9.58 4.23 -5.56
C LEU A 66 10.08 2.86 -6.03
N LEU A 67 11.39 2.61 -6.08
CA LEU A 67 11.95 1.30 -6.43
C LEU A 67 12.21 0.44 -5.20
N ASN A 68 12.85 0.99 -4.17
CA ASN A 68 13.36 0.21 -3.04
C ASN A 68 12.24 -0.50 -2.27
N PHE A 69 11.16 0.21 -1.92
CA PHE A 69 10.08 -0.37 -1.14
C PHE A 69 9.30 -1.44 -1.93
N PRO A 70 8.83 -1.16 -3.16
CA PRO A 70 8.23 -2.18 -4.03
C PRO A 70 9.06 -3.43 -4.28
N CYS A 71 10.33 -3.29 -4.63
CA CYS A 71 11.20 -4.43 -4.89
C CYS A 71 11.36 -5.30 -3.64
N LEU A 72 11.47 -4.69 -2.46
CA LEU A 72 11.53 -5.42 -1.18
C LEU A 72 10.25 -6.22 -0.94
N VAL A 73 9.08 -5.60 -1.12
CA VAL A 73 7.78 -6.26 -0.92
C VAL A 73 7.59 -7.40 -1.92
N ALA A 74 7.83 -7.16 -3.21
CA ALA A 74 7.68 -8.18 -4.26
C ALA A 74 8.62 -9.38 -4.02
N THR A 75 9.88 -9.12 -3.65
CA THR A 75 10.85 -10.18 -3.34
C THR A 75 10.43 -10.99 -2.11
N GLN A 76 9.92 -10.32 -1.07
CA GLN A 76 9.45 -11.02 0.12
C GLN A 76 8.18 -11.83 -0.16
N ALA A 77 7.26 -11.29 -0.95
CA ALA A 77 6.08 -12.01 -1.39
C ALA A 77 6.44 -13.26 -2.21
N ALA A 78 7.40 -13.15 -3.13
CA ALA A 78 7.91 -14.28 -3.89
C ALA A 78 8.53 -15.36 -2.99
N ARG A 79 9.30 -14.98 -1.97
CA ARG A 79 9.83 -15.92 -0.97
C ARG A 79 8.72 -16.65 -0.23
N LEU A 80 7.65 -15.95 0.15
CA LEU A 80 6.49 -16.54 0.81
C LEU A 80 5.73 -17.48 -0.12
N ARG A 81 5.57 -17.13 -1.40
CA ARG A 81 5.01 -18.02 -2.43
C ARG A 81 5.82 -19.30 -2.56
N ILE A 82 7.14 -19.21 -2.67
CA ILE A 82 8.02 -20.38 -2.75
C ILE A 82 7.87 -21.26 -1.50
N ALA A 83 7.83 -20.66 -0.30
CA ALA A 83 7.70 -21.39 0.95
C ALA A 83 6.32 -22.05 1.13
N ALA A 84 5.25 -21.41 0.66
CA ALA A 84 3.88 -21.90 0.78
C ALA A 84 3.51 -22.93 -0.31
N GLY A 85 4.17 -22.88 -1.46
CA GLY A 85 3.87 -23.68 -2.64
C GLY A 85 2.67 -23.16 -3.44
N ASP A 86 2.44 -23.76 -4.61
CA ASP A 86 1.44 -23.28 -5.59
C ASP A 86 -0.01 -23.59 -5.17
N SER A 87 -0.22 -24.57 -4.31
CA SER A 87 -1.57 -24.98 -3.86
C SER A 87 -2.13 -24.10 -2.75
N ALA A 88 -1.27 -23.38 -2.02
CA ALA A 88 -1.70 -22.55 -0.91
C ALA A 88 -2.22 -21.20 -1.42
N ARG A 89 -3.38 -20.77 -0.95
CA ARG A 89 -3.89 -19.44 -1.26
C ARG A 89 -3.25 -18.41 -0.33
N LEU A 90 -2.54 -17.44 -0.89
CA LEU A 90 -1.89 -16.35 -0.18
C LEU A 90 -2.74 -15.07 -0.24
N MET A 91 -2.96 -14.44 0.91
CA MET A 91 -3.73 -13.22 1.04
C MET A 91 -2.99 -12.14 1.83
N GLU A 92 -3.06 -10.90 1.35
CA GLU A 92 -2.39 -9.74 1.94
C GLU A 92 -3.34 -8.97 2.89
N PHE A 93 -2.94 -8.87 4.17
CA PHE A 93 -3.69 -8.22 5.26
C PHE A 93 -2.86 -7.19 6.06
N GLY A 94 -1.83 -6.61 5.42
CA GLY A 94 -0.84 -5.71 5.98
C GLY A 94 -1.24 -4.23 5.95
N CYS A 95 -2.34 -3.84 5.30
CA CYS A 95 -2.77 -2.44 5.13
C CYS A 95 -2.71 -1.60 6.43
N ARG A 96 -3.10 -2.15 7.57
CA ARG A 96 -3.12 -1.44 8.88
C ARG A 96 -1.74 -1.24 9.53
N ARG A 97 -0.68 -1.82 8.96
CA ARG A 97 0.71 -1.64 9.41
C ARG A 97 1.63 -1.12 8.31
N ALA A 98 1.11 -0.92 7.12
CA ALA A 98 1.86 -0.33 6.03
C ALA A 98 2.18 1.14 6.34
N GLN A 99 3.35 1.58 5.90
CA GLN A 99 3.89 2.88 6.28
C GLN A 99 3.34 3.99 5.37
N GLY A 100 2.71 4.99 5.99
CA GLY A 100 2.20 6.16 5.27
C GLY A 100 0.94 5.88 4.43
N PRO A 101 0.39 6.92 3.79
CA PRO A 101 -0.88 6.85 3.07
C PRO A 101 -0.82 5.97 1.81
N ASP A 102 0.30 5.99 1.09
CA ASP A 102 0.49 5.23 -0.16
C ASP A 102 1.23 3.92 0.02
N GLY A 103 1.84 3.68 1.20
CA GLY A 103 2.57 2.45 1.46
C GLY A 103 1.66 1.24 1.50
N ALA A 104 0.43 1.37 1.99
CA ALA A 104 -0.56 0.29 1.96
C ALA A 104 -0.94 -0.09 0.53
N LEU A 105 -1.21 0.90 -0.32
CA LEU A 105 -1.58 0.68 -1.72
C LEU A 105 -0.45 0.01 -2.50
N SER A 106 0.77 0.53 -2.35
CA SER A 106 1.96 -0.02 -3.00
C SER A 106 2.23 -1.44 -2.50
N ALA A 107 2.21 -1.68 -1.18
CA ALA A 107 2.46 -2.99 -0.62
C ALA A 107 1.49 -4.05 -1.16
N SER A 108 0.18 -3.75 -1.19
CA SER A 108 -0.84 -4.67 -1.72
C SER A 108 -0.59 -5.00 -3.19
N ARG A 109 -0.24 -4.00 -4.02
CA ARG A 109 0.05 -4.19 -5.44
C ARG A 109 1.28 -5.08 -5.67
N TYR A 110 2.39 -4.75 -5.02
CA TYR A 110 3.65 -5.48 -5.23
C TYR A 110 3.66 -6.84 -4.55
N ALA A 111 2.87 -7.05 -3.48
CA ALA A 111 2.65 -8.38 -2.92
C ALA A 111 1.91 -9.29 -3.91
N TYR A 112 0.91 -8.75 -4.62
CA TYR A 112 0.20 -9.48 -5.66
C TYR A 112 1.13 -9.86 -6.82
N ILE A 113 1.93 -8.91 -7.32
CA ILE A 113 2.95 -9.16 -8.36
C ILE A 113 3.97 -10.21 -7.91
N GLY A 114 4.37 -10.18 -6.63
CA GLY A 114 5.26 -11.19 -6.04
C GLY A 114 4.64 -12.57 -5.86
N GLY A 115 3.35 -12.75 -6.13
CA GLY A 115 2.70 -14.07 -6.16
C GLY A 115 1.61 -14.30 -5.10
N PHE A 116 1.11 -13.25 -4.45
CA PHE A 116 -0.10 -13.35 -3.62
C PHE A 116 -1.36 -13.41 -4.49
N ASP A 117 -2.43 -14.05 -4.01
CA ASP A 117 -3.65 -14.27 -4.80
C ASP A 117 -4.73 -13.22 -4.56
N ALA A 118 -4.73 -12.55 -3.40
CA ALA A 118 -5.72 -11.53 -3.06
C ALA A 118 -5.23 -10.54 -1.98
N THR A 119 -5.92 -9.41 -1.84
CA THR A 119 -5.68 -8.39 -0.81
C THR A 119 -6.97 -7.98 -0.09
N SER A 120 -6.84 -7.52 1.15
CA SER A 120 -7.92 -6.84 1.87
C SER A 120 -8.06 -5.36 1.56
N ASN A 121 -7.11 -4.78 0.81
CA ASN A 121 -7.10 -3.36 0.51
C ASN A 121 -8.04 -3.04 -0.66
N VAL A 122 -9.22 -2.52 -0.35
CA VAL A 122 -10.25 -2.14 -1.33
C VAL A 122 -9.73 -1.11 -2.35
N LYS A 123 -8.90 -0.16 -1.92
CA LYS A 123 -8.32 0.84 -2.84
C LYS A 123 -7.40 0.18 -3.86
N ALA A 124 -6.64 -0.85 -3.46
CA ALA A 124 -5.79 -1.61 -4.36
C ALA A 124 -6.60 -2.47 -5.33
N GLY A 125 -7.67 -3.12 -4.84
CA GLY A 125 -8.59 -3.86 -5.72
C GLY A 125 -9.27 -2.96 -6.75
N HIS A 126 -9.67 -1.75 -6.37
CA HIS A 126 -10.28 -0.79 -7.29
C HIS A 126 -9.29 -0.22 -8.32
N ALA A 127 -8.05 0.07 -7.92
CA ALA A 127 -7.07 0.73 -8.78
C ALA A 127 -6.31 -0.23 -9.72
N PHE A 128 -6.14 -1.49 -9.31
CA PHE A 128 -5.28 -2.46 -10.00
C PHE A 128 -5.98 -3.80 -10.29
N ASP A 129 -7.30 -3.88 -10.14
CA ASP A 129 -8.13 -5.07 -10.37
C ASP A 129 -7.64 -6.33 -9.63
N ILE A 130 -7.06 -6.13 -8.43
CA ILE A 130 -6.56 -7.22 -7.58
C ILE A 130 -7.74 -7.89 -6.88
N PRO A 131 -7.84 -9.23 -6.87
CA PRO A 131 -8.89 -9.93 -6.14
C PRO A 131 -8.94 -9.53 -4.67
N LEU A 132 -10.13 -9.24 -4.17
CA LEU A 132 -10.34 -8.84 -2.79
C LEU A 132 -10.63 -10.04 -1.89
N GLY A 133 -10.14 -9.99 -0.65
CA GLY A 133 -10.36 -11.01 0.37
C GLY A 133 -10.43 -10.42 1.78
N GLY A 134 -11.39 -10.89 2.58
CA GLY A 134 -11.65 -10.42 3.94
C GLY A 134 -13.15 -10.33 4.21
N THR A 135 -13.59 -10.89 5.33
CA THR A 135 -15.03 -11.02 5.64
C THR A 135 -15.45 -10.02 6.73
N HIS A 136 -15.02 -10.25 7.97
CA HIS A 136 -15.39 -9.42 9.11
C HIS A 136 -14.22 -9.30 10.09
N ALA A 137 -14.18 -8.19 10.83
CA ALA A 137 -13.17 -7.94 11.86
C ALA A 137 -13.63 -8.45 13.24
N HIS A 138 -12.68 -8.73 14.14
CA HIS A 138 -13.01 -9.10 15.53
C HIS A 138 -13.90 -8.06 16.21
N ALA A 139 -13.70 -6.77 15.92
CA ALA A 139 -14.53 -5.68 16.45
C ALA A 139 -16.03 -5.83 16.14
N PHE A 140 -16.37 -6.50 15.03
CA PHE A 140 -17.76 -6.81 14.70
C PHE A 140 -18.31 -7.82 15.70
N VAL A 141 -17.62 -8.94 15.94
CA VAL A 141 -18.08 -9.97 16.88
C VAL A 141 -18.13 -9.43 18.32
N THR A 142 -17.14 -8.64 18.75
CA THR A 142 -17.09 -8.07 20.10
C THR A 142 -18.09 -6.94 20.32
N SER A 143 -18.75 -6.45 19.26
CA SER A 143 -19.82 -5.45 19.40
C SER A 143 -21.12 -6.02 19.94
N PHE A 144 -21.27 -7.35 19.90
CA PHE A 144 -22.46 -8.05 20.33
C PHE A 144 -22.32 -8.49 21.80
N HIS A 145 -23.44 -8.46 22.53
CA HIS A 145 -23.46 -8.84 23.95
C HIS A 145 -23.69 -10.35 24.14
N GLY A 146 -24.19 -11.05 23.11
CA GLY A 146 -24.38 -12.50 23.09
C GLY A 146 -24.68 -13.01 21.67
N LEU A 147 -24.68 -14.34 21.48
CA LEU A 147 -24.96 -14.98 20.18
C LEU A 147 -26.37 -14.66 19.65
N GLU A 148 -27.30 -14.34 20.54
CA GLU A 148 -28.69 -13.92 20.27
C GLU A 148 -28.79 -12.65 19.41
N ASP A 149 -27.73 -11.84 19.40
CA ASP A 149 -27.68 -10.60 18.61
C ASP A 149 -27.20 -10.83 17.17
N LEU A 150 -26.65 -12.01 16.84
CA LEU A 150 -26.14 -12.33 15.49
C LEU A 150 -27.24 -12.70 14.50
N ASP A 151 -28.38 -13.23 14.97
CA ASP A 151 -29.52 -13.61 14.14
C ASP A 151 -30.41 -12.42 13.75
N LYS A 152 -30.13 -11.23 14.30
CA LYS A 152 -30.84 -10.00 13.94
C LYS A 152 -30.25 -9.49 12.63
N PRO A 153 -31.01 -9.42 11.52
CA PRO A 153 -30.48 -8.93 10.25
C PRO A 153 -29.95 -7.51 10.46
N CYS A 154 -28.75 -7.20 9.93
CA CYS A 154 -28.22 -5.85 9.85
C CYS A 154 -29.22 -4.96 9.11
N ARG A 155 -30.14 -4.35 9.87
CA ARG A 155 -31.10 -3.40 9.34
C ARG A 155 -30.29 -2.16 8.96
N PRO A 156 -30.37 -1.64 7.72
CA PRO A 156 -29.81 -0.33 7.44
C PRO A 156 -30.42 0.67 8.44
N PRO A 157 -29.65 1.67 8.91
CA PRO A 157 -30.16 2.63 9.87
C PRO A 157 -31.43 3.26 9.31
N ASP A 158 -32.53 3.08 10.04
CA ASP A 158 -33.85 3.59 9.66
C ASP A 158 -33.71 5.11 9.50
N THR A 159 -34.02 5.62 8.29
CA THR A 159 -33.85 7.04 7.93
C THR A 159 -34.66 8.00 8.80
N ALA A 160 -35.53 7.47 9.67
CA ALA A 160 -36.38 8.23 10.57
C ALA A 160 -35.80 8.43 11.99
N ASN A 161 -34.80 7.64 12.45
CA ASN A 161 -34.30 7.78 13.83
C ASN A 161 -32.79 7.52 13.94
N ARG A 162 -32.02 8.61 13.88
CA ARG A 162 -30.56 8.66 13.73
C ARG A 162 -29.72 8.21 14.94
N THR A 163 -30.30 7.52 15.93
CA THR A 163 -29.59 7.16 17.17
C THR A 163 -30.05 5.82 17.72
N THR A 164 -29.73 4.72 17.04
CA THR A 164 -29.49 3.44 17.74
C THR A 164 -27.98 3.29 17.94
N ASN A 165 -27.47 4.06 18.91
CA ASN A 165 -26.12 3.87 19.43
C ASN A 165 -26.14 2.62 20.32
N TYR A 166 -25.97 1.44 19.73
CA TYR A 166 -25.46 0.32 20.51
C TYR A 166 -24.07 0.73 20.99
N PRO A 167 -23.75 0.67 22.30
CA PRO A 167 -22.41 1.02 22.79
C PRO A 167 -21.40 0.00 22.23
N THR A 168 -20.84 0.33 21.08
CA THR A 168 -19.92 -0.52 20.33
C THR A 168 -18.54 -0.32 20.92
N TYR A 169 -18.16 -1.16 21.89
CA TYR A 169 -16.81 -1.15 22.42
C TYR A 169 -15.88 -1.87 21.44
N ILE A 170 -14.96 -1.13 20.81
CA ILE A 170 -13.91 -1.71 19.97
C ILE A 170 -12.72 -2.04 20.88
N THR A 171 -12.50 -3.32 21.17
CA THR A 171 -11.31 -3.76 21.89
C THR A 171 -10.16 -3.95 20.90
N LEU A 172 -9.20 -3.02 20.88
CA LEU A 172 -7.97 -3.16 20.12
C LEU A 172 -6.96 -3.96 20.93
N GLN A 173 -6.73 -5.23 20.57
CA GLN A 173 -5.68 -6.05 21.18
C GLN A 173 -4.33 -5.82 20.50
N SER A 174 -3.26 -5.71 21.31
CA SER A 174 -1.90 -5.41 20.84
C SER A 174 -1.17 -6.60 20.21
N HIS A 175 -1.61 -7.85 20.46
CA HIS A 175 -0.94 -9.04 19.96
C HIS A 175 -1.41 -9.40 18.55
N GLY A 176 -0.48 -9.32 17.60
CA GLY A 176 -0.67 -9.78 16.24
C GLY A 176 -0.64 -11.30 16.15
N LEU A 177 -1.43 -11.82 15.22
CA LEU A 177 -1.58 -13.23 14.85
C LEU A 177 -2.51 -14.05 15.77
N LEU A 178 -3.75 -14.25 15.31
CA LEU A 178 -4.58 -15.38 15.71
C LEU A 178 -5.10 -16.05 14.44
N LEU A 179 -4.44 -17.14 14.07
CA LEU A 179 -5.01 -18.17 13.21
C LEU A 179 -6.32 -18.62 13.84
N LEU A 180 -7.46 -18.38 13.18
CA LEU A 180 -8.65 -19.17 13.43
C LEU A 180 -8.45 -20.52 12.75
N SER A 181 -7.74 -21.42 13.44
CA SER A 181 -7.85 -22.85 13.19
C SER A 181 -9.26 -23.28 13.58
N GLY A 182 -10.04 -23.71 12.58
CA GLY A 182 -11.27 -24.46 12.78
C GLY A 182 -12.54 -23.64 12.64
N PHE A 183 -13.09 -23.62 11.42
CA PHE A 183 -14.51 -23.91 11.23
C PHE A 183 -14.70 -24.76 9.97
N PRO A 184 -15.29 -25.96 10.07
CA PRO A 184 -15.56 -26.83 8.94
C PRO A 184 -16.86 -26.41 8.26
N CYS A 185 -16.83 -26.34 6.92
CA CYS A 185 -18.00 -26.48 6.03
C CYS A 185 -19.06 -25.36 6.18
N TRP A 186 -19.54 -24.78 5.09
CA TRP A 186 -20.76 -25.21 4.38
C TRP A 186 -21.15 -24.07 3.42
N PRO A 187 -22.12 -24.32 2.52
CA PRO A 187 -22.04 -25.09 1.26
C PRO A 187 -21.74 -24.22 0.03
#